data_AF-A0A7W5TTQ1-F1
#
_entry.id   AF-A0A7W5TTQ1-F1
#
_cell.length_a   1.000
_cell.length_b   1.000
_cell.length_c   1.000
_cell.angle_alpha   90.00
_cell.angle_beta   90.00
_cell.angle_gamma   90.00
#
_symmetry.space_group_name_H-M   'P 1'
#
loop_
_entity.id
_entity.type
_entity.pdbx_description
1 polymer ?
#
loop_
_entity_poly.entity_id
_entity_poly.type
_entity_poly.pdbx_seq_one_letter_code
_entity_poly.pdbx_strand_id
1 'polypeptide(L)'
;MMDDGGDIHHLVPKNYLVKSGVRDQSLYNQIANYALTETPVNIGIKDTAPAAYLARVDEQIASGESILVEISSTEELEASFAENAVPQSLRTTTAETYTEFLQQRRALMAEYIRDYYQSL
;
A
#
# COMPACT_ATOMS: atom_id res chain seq x y z
N MET A 1 22.03 17.95 0.36
CA MET A 1 21.31 17.16 -0.66
C MET A 1 20.49 16.17 0.13
N MET A 2 19.26 16.54 0.48
CA MET A 2 18.29 15.59 1.01
C MET A 2 17.84 14.77 -0.20
N ASP A 3 18.02 13.45 -0.10
CA ASP A 3 17.55 12.52 -1.12
C ASP A 3 16.03 12.44 -0.95
N ASP A 4 15.29 13.39 -1.53
CA ASP A 4 13.82 13.52 -1.43
C ASP A 4 13.07 12.39 -2.20
N GLY A 5 13.78 11.34 -2.63
CA GLY A 5 13.19 10.19 -3.29
C GLY A 5 12.70 9.20 -2.24
N GLY A 6 11.39 9.12 -2.01
CA GLY A 6 10.79 8.12 -1.13
C GLY A 6 11.27 6.68 -1.41
N ASP A 7 11.18 5.83 -0.40
CA ASP A 7 11.55 4.42 -0.49
C ASP A 7 10.43 3.59 -1.15
N ILE A 8 10.83 2.61 -1.97
CA ILE A 8 9.92 1.58 -2.45
C ILE A 8 9.56 0.65 -1.30
N HIS A 9 8.28 0.61 -0.96
CA HIS A 9 7.69 -0.32 -0.03
C HIS A 9 6.85 -1.38 -0.75
N HIS A 10 6.70 -2.56 -0.13
CA HIS A 10 5.74 -3.55 -0.59
C HIS A 10 4.42 -3.36 0.16
N LEU A 11 3.34 -2.97 -0.52
CA LEU A 11 2.00 -2.78 0.09
C LEU A 11 1.61 -3.98 0.97
N VAL A 12 1.85 -5.20 0.49
CA VAL A 12 1.84 -6.41 1.31
C VAL A 12 3.29 -6.83 1.57
N PRO A 13 3.84 -6.61 2.78
CA PRO A 13 5.28 -6.71 2.99
C PRO A 13 5.87 -8.08 2.68
N LYS A 14 7.01 -8.08 1.97
CA LYS A 14 7.73 -9.30 1.58
C LYS A 14 7.98 -10.24 2.76
N ASN A 15 8.49 -9.72 3.88
CA ASN A 15 8.83 -10.54 5.04
C ASN A 15 7.57 -11.13 5.70
N TYR A 16 6.45 -10.42 5.70
CA TYR A 16 5.15 -10.97 6.11
C TYR A 16 4.76 -12.15 5.20
N LEU A 17 4.77 -11.95 3.88
CA LEU A 17 4.44 -12.99 2.89
C LEU A 17 5.31 -14.25 3.03
N VAL A 18 6.63 -14.08 3.17
CA VAL A 18 7.58 -15.19 3.33
C VAL A 18 7.33 -15.96 4.62
N LYS A 19 7.12 -15.27 5.75
CA LYS A 19 6.79 -15.90 7.04
C LYS A 19 5.46 -16.66 6.98
N SER A 20 4.52 -16.19 6.17
CA SER A 20 3.21 -16.82 5.94
C SER A 20 3.21 -17.91 4.85
N GLY A 21 4.37 -18.27 4.28
CA GLY A 21 4.50 -19.41 3.37
C GLY A 21 4.59 -19.08 1.88
N VAL A 22 4.48 -17.81 1.48
CA VAL A 22 4.66 -17.37 0.09
C VAL A 22 6.15 -17.26 -0.23
N ARG A 23 6.73 -18.35 -0.75
CA ARG A 23 8.19 -18.47 -0.97
C ARG A 23 8.65 -18.08 -2.37
N ASP A 24 7.75 -18.04 -3.35
CA ASP A 24 8.08 -17.66 -4.71
C ASP A 24 8.36 -16.15 -4.79
N GLN A 25 9.61 -15.81 -5.15
CA GLN A 25 10.08 -14.44 -5.30
C GLN A 25 9.29 -13.63 -6.32
N SER A 26 8.82 -14.30 -7.39
CA SER A 26 8.06 -13.65 -8.44
C SER A 26 6.68 -13.19 -7.98
N LEU A 27 6.15 -13.80 -6.90
CA LEU A 27 4.87 -13.40 -6.33
C LEU A 27 4.98 -12.08 -5.58
N TYR A 28 6.00 -11.89 -4.73
CA TYR A 28 6.11 -10.66 -3.93
C TYR A 28 6.85 -9.52 -4.63
N ASN A 29 7.77 -9.81 -5.56
CA ASN A 29 8.50 -8.80 -6.33
C ASN A 29 7.70 -8.35 -7.58
N GLN A 30 6.51 -7.82 -7.37
CA GLN A 30 5.64 -7.32 -8.45
C GLN A 30 5.45 -5.82 -8.33
N ILE A 31 5.46 -5.12 -9.48
CA ILE A 31 5.12 -3.68 -9.56
C ILE A 31 3.78 -3.38 -8.88
N ALA A 32 2.79 -4.27 -9.05
CA ALA A 32 1.49 -4.16 -8.40
C ALA A 32 1.60 -4.15 -6.86
N ASN A 33 2.60 -4.82 -6.28
CA ASN A 33 2.82 -4.83 -4.84
C ASN A 33 3.65 -3.64 -4.35
N TYR A 34 4.11 -2.74 -5.21
CA TYR A 34 4.96 -1.63 -4.81
C TYR A 34 4.18 -0.34 -4.58
N ALA A 35 4.67 0.46 -3.63
CA ALA A 35 4.28 1.83 -3.38
C ALA A 35 5.52 2.66 -3.05
N LEU A 36 5.52 3.94 -3.40
CA LEU A 36 6.49 4.90 -2.89
C LEU A 36 6.02 5.40 -1.54
N THR A 37 6.93 5.47 -0.57
CA THR A 37 6.63 5.91 0.80
C THR A 37 7.75 6.78 1.30
N GLU A 38 7.46 7.73 2.19
CA GLU A 38 8.52 8.48 2.85
C GLU A 38 9.35 7.56 3.76
N THR A 39 10.66 7.82 3.86
CA THR A 39 11.57 6.99 4.67
C THR A 39 11.10 6.81 6.12
N PRO A 40 10.59 7.83 6.84
CA PRO A 40 10.05 7.64 8.20
C PRO A 40 8.85 6.68 8.23
N VAL A 41 7.93 6.79 7.25
CA VAL A 41 6.77 5.91 7.10
C VAL A 41 7.23 4.48 6.84
N ASN A 42 8.14 4.29 5.89
CA ASN A 42 8.73 3.01 5.51
C ASN A 42 9.37 2.30 6.72
N ILE A 43 10.17 3.04 7.51
CA ILE A 43 10.75 2.57 8.78
C ILE A 43 9.67 2.29 9.83
N GLY A 44 8.59 3.07 9.84
CA GLY A 44 7.49 2.97 10.80
C GLY A 44 6.60 1.74 10.60
N ILE A 45 6.36 1.31 9.35
CA ILE A 45 5.49 0.17 9.01
C ILE A 45 6.25 -1.16 8.86
N LYS A 46 7.54 -1.13 8.53
CA LYS A 46 8.44 -2.31 8.48
C LYS A 46 7.86 -3.51 7.72
N ASP A 47 7.77 -4.68 8.35
CA ASP A 47 7.21 -5.91 7.80
C ASP A 47 5.83 -6.25 8.36
N THR A 48 5.11 -5.26 8.91
CA THR A 48 3.78 -5.49 9.49
C THR A 48 2.74 -5.77 8.41
N ALA A 49 1.77 -6.64 8.71
CA ALA A 49 0.71 -6.95 7.77
C ALA A 49 -0.11 -5.68 7.40
N PRO A 50 -0.71 -5.61 6.20
CA PRO A 50 -1.55 -4.48 5.78
C PRO A 50 -2.55 -4.00 6.80
N ALA A 51 -3.36 -4.93 7.33
CA ALA A 51 -4.35 -4.62 8.36
C ALA A 51 -3.73 -3.98 9.61
N ALA A 52 -2.52 -4.38 9.99
CA ALA A 52 -1.87 -3.89 11.21
C ALA A 52 -1.32 -2.46 11.04
N TYR A 53 -0.67 -2.13 9.93
CA TYR A 53 -0.23 -0.74 9.72
C TYR A 53 -1.40 0.18 9.38
N LEU A 54 -2.44 -0.30 8.66
CA LEU A 54 -3.63 0.51 8.37
C LEU A 54 -4.46 0.78 9.62
N ALA A 55 -4.57 -0.18 10.55
CA ALA A 55 -5.23 0.08 11.83
C ALA A 55 -4.57 1.22 12.62
N ARG A 56 -3.24 1.39 12.51
CA ARG A 56 -2.53 2.53 13.13
C ARG A 56 -2.85 3.84 12.44
N VAL A 57 -3.06 3.83 11.11
CA VAL A 57 -3.52 5.01 10.37
C VAL A 57 -4.96 5.34 10.76
N ASP A 58 -5.84 4.34 10.88
CA ASP A 58 -7.22 4.54 11.32
C ASP A 58 -7.29 5.09 12.76
N GLU A 59 -6.44 4.59 13.67
CA GLU A 59 -6.29 5.10 15.03
C GLU A 59 -5.81 6.56 15.05
N GLN A 60 -4.86 6.90 14.18
CA GLN A 60 -4.36 8.26 13.99
C GLN A 60 -5.47 9.24 13.58
N ILE A 61 -6.27 8.84 12.59
CA ILE A 61 -7.41 9.62 12.10
C ILE A 61 -8.44 9.81 13.22
N ALA A 62 -8.70 8.75 14.00
CA ALA A 62 -9.64 8.80 15.11
C ALA A 62 -9.16 9.68 16.27
N SER A 63 -7.86 9.71 16.55
CA SER A 63 -7.27 10.51 17.63
C SER A 63 -7.03 11.98 17.23
N GLY A 64 -6.84 12.25 15.93
CA GLY A 64 -6.45 13.56 15.40
C GLY A 64 -4.96 13.88 15.62
N GLU A 65 -4.16 12.94 16.10
CA GLU A 65 -2.71 13.12 16.32
C GLU A 65 -1.92 12.55 15.14
N SER A 66 -1.24 13.37 14.34
CA SER A 66 -0.42 12.89 13.22
C SER A 66 0.89 12.23 13.72
N ILE A 67 1.01 10.90 13.60
CA ILE A 67 2.13 10.10 14.14
C ILE A 67 2.90 9.36 13.03
N LEU A 68 2.19 8.63 12.17
CA LEU A 68 2.74 7.74 11.16
C LEU A 68 2.70 8.34 9.76
N VAL A 69 1.63 9.04 9.40
CA VAL A 69 1.41 9.66 8.08
C VAL A 69 0.75 11.03 8.25
N GLU A 70 0.78 11.89 7.24
CA GLU A 70 0.10 13.21 7.31
C GLU A 70 -1.42 13.14 7.05
N ILE A 71 -1.92 12.00 6.58
CA ILE A 71 -3.36 11.80 6.29
C ILE A 71 -4.18 11.95 7.58
N SER A 72 -5.17 12.83 7.53
CA SER A 72 -5.92 13.29 8.71
C SER A 72 -7.40 12.88 8.71
N SER A 73 -7.90 12.36 7.59
CA SER A 73 -9.28 11.90 7.45
C SER A 73 -9.38 10.56 6.71
N THR A 74 -10.51 9.89 6.88
CA THR A 74 -10.79 8.66 6.11
C THR A 74 -10.91 9.00 4.63
N GLU A 75 -11.55 10.11 4.31
CA GLU A 75 -11.74 10.59 2.93
C GLU A 75 -10.41 10.83 2.22
N GLU A 76 -9.42 11.43 2.89
CA GLU A 76 -8.06 11.61 2.35
C GLU A 76 -7.35 10.27 2.11
N LEU A 77 -7.49 9.30 3.02
CA LEU A 77 -6.91 7.96 2.85
C LEU A 77 -7.52 7.23 1.65
N GLU A 78 -8.84 7.30 1.52
CA GLU A 78 -9.58 6.68 0.42
C GLU A 78 -9.26 7.35 -0.93
N ALA A 79 -9.10 8.67 -0.95
CA ALA A 79 -8.63 9.42 -2.12
C ALA A 79 -7.21 9.00 -2.51
N SER A 80 -6.29 8.91 -1.55
CA SER A 80 -4.92 8.45 -1.78
C SER A 80 -4.89 7.04 -2.36
N PHE A 81 -5.74 6.14 -1.87
CA PHE A 81 -5.87 4.80 -2.44
C PHE A 81 -6.32 4.86 -3.89
N ALA A 82 -7.38 5.61 -4.20
CA ALA A 82 -7.89 5.74 -5.57
C ALA A 82 -6.84 6.34 -6.53
N GLU A 83 -6.21 7.46 -6.15
CA GLU A 83 -5.17 8.15 -6.93
C GLU A 83 -3.97 7.26 -7.23
N ASN A 84 -3.65 6.35 -6.32
CA ASN A 84 -2.55 5.42 -6.48
C ASN A 84 -2.99 4.06 -7.05
N ALA A 85 -4.27 3.87 -7.40
CA ALA A 85 -4.91 2.63 -7.88
C ALA A 85 -4.99 1.47 -6.85
N VAL A 86 -4.92 1.76 -5.54
CA VAL A 86 -4.79 0.78 -4.45
C VAL A 86 -6.17 0.17 -4.15
N PRO A 87 -6.34 -1.15 -4.27
CA PRO A 87 -7.60 -1.79 -3.92
C PRO A 87 -7.92 -1.64 -2.44
N GLN A 88 -9.19 -1.38 -2.12
CA GLN A 88 -9.71 -1.39 -0.75
C GLN A 88 -9.51 -2.71 -0.03
N SER A 89 -9.39 -3.81 -0.79
CA SER A 89 -9.07 -5.12 -0.24
C SER A 89 -7.75 -5.15 0.51
N LEU A 90 -6.85 -4.16 0.33
CA LEU A 90 -5.59 -4.08 1.09
C LEU A 90 -5.83 -4.15 2.61
N ARG A 91 -6.90 -3.52 3.10
CA ARG A 91 -7.29 -3.52 4.53
C ARG A 91 -7.49 -4.92 5.10
N THR A 92 -7.91 -5.87 4.28
CA THR A 92 -8.21 -7.26 4.67
C THR A 92 -7.31 -8.28 3.97
N THR A 93 -6.32 -7.83 3.21
CA THR A 93 -5.43 -8.73 2.45
C THR A 93 -4.51 -9.49 3.40
N THR A 94 -4.53 -10.81 3.27
CA THR A 94 -3.63 -11.73 3.95
C THR A 94 -2.74 -12.44 2.93
N ALA A 95 -1.83 -13.29 3.40
CA ALA A 95 -1.06 -14.15 2.50
C ALA A 95 -1.93 -15.11 1.66
N GLU A 96 -3.10 -15.51 2.16
CA GLU A 96 -4.03 -16.40 1.46
C GLU A 96 -4.74 -15.68 0.30
N THR A 97 -5.16 -14.43 0.52
CA THR A 97 -5.88 -13.60 -0.47
C THR A 97 -4.94 -12.71 -1.30
N TYR A 98 -3.63 -12.82 -1.10
CA TYR A 98 -2.63 -11.96 -1.75
C TYR A 98 -2.70 -11.98 -3.29
N THR A 99 -2.97 -13.14 -3.88
CA THR A 99 -3.06 -13.26 -5.35
C THR A 99 -4.29 -12.55 -5.91
N GLU A 100 -5.39 -12.49 -5.17
CA GLU A 100 -6.60 -11.76 -5.51
C GLU A 100 -6.35 -10.25 -5.43
N PHE A 101 -5.67 -9.78 -4.38
CA PHE A 101 -5.23 -8.39 -4.25
C PHE A 101 -4.40 -7.95 -5.47
N LEU A 102 -3.42 -8.76 -5.88
CA LEU A 102 -2.60 -8.47 -7.05
C LEU A 102 -3.41 -8.36 -8.35
N GLN A 103 -4.44 -9.20 -8.52
CA GLN A 103 -5.32 -9.12 -9.68
C GLN A 103 -6.13 -7.83 -9.69
N GLN A 104 -6.75 -7.48 -8.56
CA GLN A 104 -7.53 -6.24 -8.41
C GLN A 104 -6.65 -5.01 -8.67
N ARG A 105 -5.46 -4.99 -8.08
CA ARG A 105 -4.47 -3.92 -8.23
C ARG A 105 -4.07 -3.71 -9.68
N ARG A 106 -3.77 -4.78 -10.42
CA ARG A 106 -3.43 -4.67 -11.86
C ARG A 106 -4.59 -4.15 -12.70
N ALA A 107 -5.82 -4.55 -12.38
CA ALA A 107 -7.00 -4.02 -13.08
C ALA A 107 -7.16 -2.51 -12.85
N LEU A 108 -7.05 -2.05 -11.60
CA LEU A 108 -7.11 -0.62 -11.26
C LEU A 108 -5.97 0.18 -11.91
N MET A 109 -4.74 -0.35 -11.92
CA MET A 109 -3.62 0.32 -12.60
C MET A 109 -3.86 0.45 -14.11
N ALA A 110 -4.41 -0.58 -14.75
CA ALA A 110 -4.73 -0.55 -16.18
C ALA A 110 -5.84 0.46 -16.50
N GLU A 111 -6.88 0.51 -15.66
CA GLU A 111 -7.95 1.50 -15.73
C GLU A 111 -7.42 2.92 -15.56
N TYR A 112 -6.60 3.17 -14.54
CA TYR A 112 -5.99 4.48 -14.30
C TYR A 112 -5.18 4.98 -15.50
N ILE A 113 -4.33 4.11 -16.08
CA ILE A 113 -3.52 4.45 -17.26
C ILE A 113 -4.41 4.73 -18.48
N ARG A 114 -5.45 3.92 -18.69
CA ARG A 114 -6.41 4.10 -19.78
C ARG A 114 -7.11 5.45 -19.66
N ASP A 115 -7.65 5.76 -18.50
CA ASP A 115 -8.44 6.97 -18.26
C ASP A 115 -7.56 8.21 -18.37
N TYR A 116 -6.33 8.16 -17.82
CA TYR A 116 -5.34 9.21 -18.01
C TYR A 116 -5.08 9.47 -19.49
N TYR A 117 -4.79 8.42 -20.27
CA TYR A 117 -4.52 8.56 -21.70
C TYR A 117 -5.71 9.13 -22.48
N GLN A 118 -6.93 8.78 -22.11
CA GLN A 118 -8.15 9.31 -22.73
C GLN A 118 -8.44 10.77 -22.38
N SER A 119 -7.82 11.31 -21.32
CA SER A 119 -7.96 12.70 -20.88
C SER A 119 -6.95 13.67 -21.49
N LEU A 120 -5.95 13.16 -22.22
CA LEU A 120 -4.92 13.95 -22.93
C LEU A 120 -5.44 14.50 -24.27
#